data_AF-A0A8S0SLV6-F1
#
_entry.id   AF-A0A8S0SLV6-F1
#
_cell.length_a   1.000
_cell.length_b   1.000
_cell.length_c   1.000
_cell.angle_alpha   90.00
_cell.angle_beta   90.00
_cell.angle_gamma   90.00
#
_symmetry.space_group_name_H-M   'P 1'
#
loop_
_entity.id
_entity.type
_entity.pdbx_description
1 polymer ?
#
loop_
_entity_poly.entity_id
_entity_poly.type
_entity_poly.pdbx_seq_one_letter_code
_entity_poly.pdbx_strand_id
1 'polypeptide(L)'
;MNSRMSPPVDAHQNGTLSHHDSGSSLFEIEDSDLSRLLDKPRPLSIERKRSFDERSISEMSISSPPRQFYRNSENSSRIFDNFGSLYSSGRSDVSTPISVSCVEAHPIVSEAWVSLQRSIVHFRGQPVGTIAAWDHSAEELNYDQVFVRDFVPSALAFLMNGEPEVVKNFLLKTLWLQSWEKKVDQFTLGSGVMPASFKVLHDPVKNYETIIADFGECAIGRVAPIDSGFWWIILLRAYTKSTGDTSLAELPECQRGIRLILTLCLSEGFDTFPTLLCADGCCMIDRRMGVYGYPIEIQALFFMALRCALNLLKNDDEGKECADIISKRLYALSYHMRSYFWLDIKQLNDIYRYKTEEYSHTAVNKFNVMPDSLPDWVFDFMPTRGGYFIGNVSPAKMDFRWFCLGNCIAILSSLATPEQASAIMDLIESRWEELVGEMPLKICYPAMESHEWRIVTGCDPKNTSWSYHNGGSWPGE
;
A
#
# COMPACT_ATOMS: atom_id res chain seq x y z
N MET A 1 33.26 80.16 1.60
CA MET A 1 33.25 78.70 1.70
C MET A 1 33.32 78.16 0.27
N ASN A 2 34.33 77.32 0.02
CA ASN A 2 34.99 77.12 -1.26
C ASN A 2 34.28 76.19 -2.25
N SER A 3 34.54 76.46 -3.55
CA SER A 3 34.59 75.60 -4.76
C SER A 3 34.10 74.14 -4.68
N ARG A 4 33.14 73.72 -5.52
CA ARG A 4 33.29 73.18 -6.91
C ARG A 4 34.07 71.86 -7.03
N MET A 5 33.53 71.00 -7.90
CA MET A 5 34.12 69.84 -8.63
C MET A 5 33.86 68.42 -8.09
N SER A 6 33.14 67.63 -8.91
CA SER A 6 33.34 66.18 -9.13
C SER A 6 34.69 65.92 -9.85
N PRO A 7 35.19 64.69 -10.07
CA PRO A 7 35.01 63.33 -9.49
C PRO A 7 36.39 62.82 -8.92
N PRO A 8 36.74 61.51 -8.76
CA PRO A 8 37.14 60.65 -9.90
C PRO A 8 36.92 59.12 -9.75
N VAL A 9 37.20 58.42 -10.84
CA VAL A 9 37.52 56.98 -10.96
C VAL A 9 39.01 56.79 -10.66
N ASP A 10 39.42 55.76 -9.90
CA ASP A 10 40.51 54.85 -10.29
C ASP A 10 40.82 53.74 -9.26
N ALA A 11 41.30 52.63 -9.81
CA ALA A 11 41.63 51.35 -9.19
C ALA A 11 42.96 51.35 -8.42
N HIS A 12 43.15 50.39 -7.48
CA HIS A 12 44.29 49.46 -7.44
C HIS A 12 44.23 48.44 -6.27
N GLN A 13 44.22 47.16 -6.65
CA GLN A 13 45.03 46.00 -6.21
C GLN A 13 45.16 45.51 -4.75
N ASN A 14 44.95 44.17 -4.66
CA ASN A 14 45.61 43.12 -3.87
C ASN A 14 45.12 42.78 -2.44
N GLY A 15 44.60 41.55 -2.33
CA GLY A 15 44.35 40.84 -1.09
C GLY A 15 43.71 39.47 -1.34
N THR A 16 44.49 38.51 -1.85
CA THR A 16 44.21 37.08 -1.82
C THR A 16 43.83 36.62 -0.41
N LEU A 17 42.68 35.96 -0.25
CA LEU A 17 42.44 34.94 0.78
C LEU A 17 41.37 33.98 0.25
N SER A 18 41.84 32.81 -0.15
CA SER A 18 41.05 31.62 -0.43
C SER A 18 40.31 31.17 0.84
N HIS A 19 39.00 30.99 0.75
CA HIS A 19 38.29 30.07 1.62
C HIS A 19 37.53 29.06 0.76
N HIS A 20 38.07 27.84 0.76
CA HIS A 20 37.34 26.63 0.46
C HIS A 20 36.13 26.53 1.40
N ASP A 21 34.96 26.25 0.83
CA ASP A 21 34.07 25.28 1.45
C ASP A 21 33.35 24.47 0.37
N SER A 22 33.45 23.17 0.55
CA SER A 22 33.23 22.10 -0.40
C SER A 22 31.76 21.71 -0.50
N GLY A 23 31.13 22.03 -1.64
CA GLY A 23 29.88 21.41 -2.09
C GLY A 23 30.15 20.61 -3.36
N SER A 24 30.60 19.36 -3.22
CA SER A 24 30.73 18.47 -4.38
C SER A 24 29.35 17.98 -4.81
N SER A 25 28.92 18.43 -6.00
CA SER A 25 27.88 17.77 -6.78
C SER A 25 28.29 16.32 -7.05
N LEU A 26 27.58 15.37 -6.44
CA LEU A 26 27.90 13.93 -6.46
C LEU A 26 26.85 13.13 -7.26
N PHE A 27 26.41 13.64 -8.41
CA PHE A 27 25.53 12.88 -9.32
C PHE A 27 25.99 12.90 -10.80
N GLU A 28 27.22 13.36 -11.06
CA GLU A 28 28.00 12.89 -12.22
C GLU A 28 28.86 11.70 -11.77
N ILE A 29 28.25 10.52 -11.60
CA ILE A 29 28.99 9.30 -11.31
C ILE A 29 28.94 8.42 -12.56
N GLU A 30 30.08 8.30 -13.25
CA GLU A 30 30.33 7.28 -14.27
C GLU A 30 30.33 5.87 -13.62
N ASP A 31 29.84 4.89 -14.39
CA ASP A 31 29.51 3.48 -14.07
C ASP A 31 30.59 2.59 -13.40
N SER A 32 31.72 3.14 -12.97
CA SER A 32 32.82 2.40 -12.32
C SER A 32 32.47 1.90 -10.90
N ASP A 33 31.63 2.62 -10.15
CA ASP A 33 31.40 2.30 -8.74
C ASP A 33 30.19 1.39 -8.47
N LEU A 34 29.25 1.29 -9.41
CA LEU A 34 28.11 0.35 -9.30
C LEU A 34 28.56 -1.10 -9.53
N SER A 35 29.51 -1.31 -10.44
CA SER A 35 30.10 -2.63 -10.72
C SER A 35 31.00 -3.14 -9.58
N ARG A 36 31.62 -2.25 -8.80
CA ARG A 36 32.45 -2.61 -7.63
C ARG A 36 31.66 -3.06 -6.40
N LEU A 37 30.36 -2.73 -6.33
CA LEU A 37 29.46 -3.24 -5.30
C LEU A 37 29.04 -4.70 -5.52
N LEU A 38 29.25 -5.23 -6.74
CA LEU A 38 28.76 -6.55 -7.15
C LEU A 38 29.79 -7.68 -6.98
N ASP A 39 31.08 -7.40 -6.77
CA ASP A 39 32.11 -8.43 -6.67
C ASP A 39 32.96 -8.32 -5.39
N LYS A 40 32.55 -9.05 -4.35
CA LYS A 40 33.50 -9.59 -3.35
C LYS A 40 32.89 -10.76 -2.57
N PRO A 41 33.37 -11.99 -2.76
CA PRO A 41 33.08 -13.07 -1.83
C PRO A 41 34.01 -12.94 -0.61
N ARG A 42 33.46 -12.99 0.61
CA ARG A 42 34.26 -13.17 1.84
C ARG A 42 33.63 -14.23 2.75
N PRO A 43 34.48 -15.00 3.47
CA PRO A 43 34.14 -16.33 3.97
C PRO A 43 33.27 -16.30 5.23
N LEU A 44 32.33 -17.24 5.27
CA LEU A 44 31.40 -17.47 6.38
C LEU A 44 32.13 -18.08 7.60
N SER A 45 32.02 -17.43 8.76
CA SER A 45 32.22 -18.07 10.07
C SER A 45 30.85 -18.24 10.75
N ILE A 46 30.42 -19.49 10.88
CA ILE A 46 29.17 -19.89 11.52
C ILE A 46 29.31 -19.80 13.04
N GLU A 47 28.47 -18.99 13.68
CA GLU A 47 28.11 -19.18 15.09
C GLU A 47 26.59 -19.21 15.24
N ARG A 48 26.07 -20.39 15.60
CA ARG A 48 24.67 -20.59 15.99
C ARG A 48 24.47 -20.01 17.39
N LYS A 49 23.58 -19.01 17.52
CA LYS A 49 22.87 -18.75 18.78
C LYS A 49 21.37 -18.81 18.54
N ARG A 50 20.75 -19.79 19.20
CA ARG A 50 19.29 -19.92 19.37
C ARG A 50 18.85 -18.91 20.42
N SER A 51 17.79 -18.16 20.15
CA SER A 51 16.88 -17.68 21.20
C SER A 51 15.47 -17.60 20.63
N PHE A 52 14.62 -18.50 21.13
CA PHE A 52 13.17 -18.38 21.14
C PHE A 52 12.78 -17.23 22.07
N ASP A 53 11.75 -16.47 21.72
CA ASP A 53 10.78 -15.93 22.68
C ASP A 53 9.46 -15.63 21.95
N GLU A 54 8.48 -16.51 22.18
CA GLU A 54 7.06 -16.23 21.99
C GLU A 54 6.60 -15.34 23.14
N ARG A 55 5.98 -14.18 22.85
CA ARG A 55 5.08 -13.53 23.79
C ARG A 55 3.84 -13.02 23.08
N SER A 56 2.74 -13.76 23.31
CA SER A 56 1.37 -13.31 23.08
C SER A 56 1.05 -12.15 24.03
N ILE A 57 0.39 -11.11 23.51
CA ILE A 57 -0.15 -10.02 24.32
C ILE A 57 -1.58 -10.39 24.69
N SER A 58 -1.76 -10.89 25.91
CA SER A 58 -3.06 -11.16 26.53
C SER A 58 -3.65 -9.89 27.15
N GLU A 59 -4.94 -9.71 26.93
CA GLU A 59 -5.80 -8.59 27.34
C GLU A 59 -5.85 -8.37 28.86
N MET A 60 -5.81 -7.10 29.30
CA MET A 60 -6.12 -6.71 30.68
C MET A 60 -7.61 -6.37 30.79
N SER A 61 -8.34 -7.19 31.55
CA SER A 61 -9.74 -6.98 31.93
C SER A 61 -9.86 -6.02 33.12
N ILE A 62 -10.85 -5.13 33.06
CA ILE A 62 -11.24 -4.17 34.09
C ILE A 62 -12.06 -4.86 35.21
N SER A 63 -11.77 -4.47 36.45
CA SER A 63 -12.31 -4.94 37.73
C SER A 63 -13.76 -4.52 38.05
N SER A 64 -14.61 -5.48 38.47
CA SER A 64 -15.29 -5.62 39.80
C SER A 64 -16.68 -6.33 39.71
N PRO A 65 -17.34 -6.86 40.78
CA PRO A 65 -16.94 -7.41 42.10
C PRO A 65 -17.53 -8.85 42.36
N PRO A 66 -17.40 -9.49 43.56
CA PRO A 66 -17.33 -10.95 43.68
C PRO A 66 -18.67 -11.64 44.02
N ARG A 67 -18.84 -12.88 43.56
CA ARG A 67 -19.73 -13.88 44.19
C ARG A 67 -18.99 -15.19 44.41
N GLN A 68 -19.03 -15.63 45.66
CA GLN A 68 -18.56 -16.91 46.18
C GLN A 68 -19.26 -18.08 45.46
N PHE A 69 -18.56 -19.20 45.24
CA PHE A 69 -18.84 -20.50 45.90
C PHE A 69 -18.05 -21.70 45.31
N TYR A 70 -17.54 -22.52 46.25
CA TYR A 70 -17.21 -23.96 46.25
C TYR A 70 -16.24 -24.63 45.24
N ARG A 71 -15.05 -24.90 45.79
CA ARG A 71 -14.31 -26.18 45.87
C ARG A 71 -15.13 -27.46 45.53
N ASN A 72 -14.63 -28.30 44.62
CA ASN A 72 -14.10 -29.64 44.96
C ASN A 72 -13.55 -30.42 43.75
N SER A 73 -12.39 -31.03 44.00
CA SER A 73 -11.75 -32.11 43.26
C SER A 73 -12.41 -33.44 43.63
N GLU A 74 -12.51 -34.39 42.70
CA GLU A 74 -11.92 -35.73 42.87
C GLU A 74 -12.22 -36.70 41.71
N ASN A 75 -11.15 -37.40 41.31
CA ASN A 75 -11.05 -38.82 40.95
C ASN A 75 -11.91 -39.41 39.82
N SER A 76 -11.22 -39.93 38.80
CA SER A 76 -11.12 -41.39 38.67
C SER A 76 -9.89 -41.79 37.86
N SER A 77 -9.19 -42.78 38.40
CA SER A 77 -7.97 -43.42 37.92
C SER A 77 -8.30 -44.85 37.48
N ARG A 78 -7.31 -45.54 36.87
CA ARG A 78 -7.11 -47.01 36.71
C ARG A 78 -7.33 -47.52 35.27
N ILE A 79 -6.50 -48.39 34.67
CA ILE A 79 -5.43 -49.30 35.15
C ILE A 79 -4.62 -49.84 33.92
N PHE A 80 -3.27 -49.92 34.06
CA PHE A 80 -2.24 -50.92 33.64
C PHE A 80 -2.35 -51.76 32.32
N ASP A 81 -1.30 -52.27 31.65
CA ASP A 81 0.12 -52.51 31.97
C ASP A 81 0.98 -52.86 30.71
N ASN A 82 2.26 -52.47 30.70
CA ASN A 82 3.52 -53.17 30.29
C ASN A 82 3.68 -53.94 28.94
N PHE A 83 4.84 -54.04 28.25
CA PHE A 83 6.27 -53.95 28.59
C PHE A 83 7.10 -53.77 27.28
N GLY A 84 8.25 -53.05 27.29
CA GLY A 84 9.29 -53.15 26.26
C GLY A 84 10.08 -51.87 25.92
N SER A 85 11.11 -51.59 26.73
CA SER A 85 12.09 -50.50 26.54
C SER A 85 13.16 -50.84 25.50
N LEU A 86 13.60 -49.86 24.69
CA LEU A 86 15.00 -49.44 24.45
C LEU A 86 15.09 -48.39 23.30
N TYR A 87 15.29 -47.13 23.71
CA TYR A 87 15.88 -45.94 23.03
C TYR A 87 15.98 -45.85 21.48
N SER A 88 15.30 -44.87 20.88
CA SER A 88 15.92 -43.60 20.44
C SER A 88 14.87 -42.56 19.96
N SER A 89 15.07 -41.31 20.37
CA SER A 89 14.19 -40.16 20.19
C SER A 89 14.18 -39.60 18.76
N GLY A 90 13.00 -39.18 18.31
CA GLY A 90 12.82 -38.33 17.14
C GLY A 90 11.43 -38.40 16.53
N ARG A 91 10.37 -38.17 17.32
CA ARG A 91 9.00 -38.08 16.78
C ARG A 91 8.85 -36.77 16.02
N SER A 92 8.78 -36.90 14.70
CA SER A 92 8.02 -36.04 13.80
C SER A 92 6.53 -36.13 14.14
N ASP A 93 5.91 -35.01 14.50
CA ASP A 93 4.45 -34.87 14.49
C ASP A 93 4.11 -33.38 14.35
N VAL A 94 4.10 -32.90 13.10
CA VAL A 94 3.17 -31.87 12.63
C VAL A 94 2.76 -32.29 11.23
N SER A 95 1.59 -32.88 11.14
CA SER A 95 0.86 -33.17 9.91
C SER A 95 0.32 -31.85 9.32
N THR A 96 1.21 -31.12 8.65
CA THR A 96 0.82 -30.28 7.52
C THR A 96 1.30 -31.02 6.27
N PRO A 97 0.43 -31.49 5.37
CA PRO A 97 0.92 -32.02 4.11
C PRO A 97 1.55 -30.84 3.36
N ILE A 98 2.86 -30.92 3.11
CA ILE A 98 3.43 -30.23 1.95
C ILE A 98 2.74 -30.89 0.76
N SER A 99 1.66 -30.29 0.28
CA SER A 99 1.10 -30.64 -1.01
C SER A 99 2.11 -30.17 -2.06
N VAL A 100 3.10 -31.02 -2.35
CA VAL A 100 3.69 -31.06 -3.68
C VAL A 100 2.61 -31.65 -4.59
N SER A 101 1.50 -30.95 -4.75
CA SER A 101 0.57 -31.21 -5.82
C SER A 101 1.20 -30.61 -7.06
N CYS A 102 1.94 -31.43 -7.79
CA CYS A 102 2.10 -31.24 -9.23
C CYS A 102 0.69 -31.39 -9.83
N VAL A 103 -0.13 -30.34 -9.67
CA VAL A 103 -1.33 -30.18 -10.47
C VAL A 103 -0.78 -29.79 -11.82
N GLU A 104 -1.01 -30.62 -12.83
CA GLU A 104 -0.73 -30.26 -14.21
C GLU A 104 -1.40 -28.90 -14.46
N ALA A 105 -0.60 -27.85 -14.60
CA ALA A 105 -1.13 -26.50 -14.72
C ALA A 105 -2.00 -26.46 -15.98
N HIS A 106 -3.25 -26.02 -15.83
CA HIS A 106 -4.17 -25.87 -16.96
C HIS A 106 -3.45 -25.11 -18.09
N PRO A 107 -3.56 -25.48 -19.38
CA PRO A 107 -2.76 -24.90 -20.46
C PRO A 107 -2.75 -23.35 -20.49
N ILE A 108 -3.88 -22.74 -20.12
CA ILE A 108 -4.05 -21.29 -19.97
C ILE A 108 -3.02 -20.66 -19.01
N VAL A 109 -2.60 -21.36 -17.95
CA VAL A 109 -1.57 -20.87 -17.01
C VAL A 109 -0.22 -20.71 -17.71
N SER A 110 0.15 -21.67 -18.57
CA SER A 110 1.38 -21.57 -19.35
C SER A 110 1.30 -20.45 -20.39
N GLU A 111 0.15 -20.26 -21.04
CA GLU A 111 -0.07 -19.18 -22.00
C GLU A 111 -0.03 -17.80 -21.32
N ALA A 112 -0.62 -17.69 -20.12
CA ALA A 112 -0.54 -16.48 -19.30
C ALA A 112 0.91 -16.18 -18.90
N TRP A 113 1.69 -17.19 -18.51
CA TRP A 113 3.11 -17.01 -18.19
C TRP A 113 3.93 -16.53 -19.38
N VAL A 114 3.71 -17.09 -20.57
CA VAL A 114 4.35 -16.63 -21.81
C VAL A 114 3.97 -15.17 -22.11
N SER A 115 2.72 -14.79 -21.89
CA SER A 115 2.26 -13.41 -22.09
C SER A 115 2.91 -12.44 -21.08
N LEU A 116 3.01 -12.85 -19.81
CA LEU A 116 3.71 -12.11 -18.77
C LEU A 116 5.20 -11.90 -19.13
N GLN A 117 5.89 -12.95 -19.57
CA GLN A 117 7.31 -12.82 -19.97
C GLN A 117 7.51 -11.88 -21.17
N ARG A 118 6.56 -11.83 -22.12
CA ARG A 118 6.62 -10.89 -23.24
C ARG A 118 6.42 -9.43 -22.83
N SER A 119 5.75 -9.18 -21.70
CA SER A 119 5.51 -7.82 -21.19
C SER A 119 6.71 -7.20 -20.48
N ILE A 120 7.80 -7.94 -20.25
CA ILE A 120 8.95 -7.47 -19.48
C ILE A 120 9.66 -6.30 -20.19
N VAL A 121 9.79 -5.19 -19.48
CA VAL A 121 10.57 -4.03 -19.91
C VAL A 121 12.02 -4.18 -19.46
N HIS A 122 12.94 -3.95 -20.40
CA HIS A 122 14.37 -3.97 -20.12
C HIS A 122 14.96 -2.56 -20.15
N PHE A 123 15.90 -2.29 -19.26
CA PHE A 123 16.74 -1.10 -19.26
C PHE A 123 18.19 -1.52 -19.10
N ARG A 124 19.01 -1.21 -20.10
CA ARG A 124 20.43 -1.57 -20.24
C ARG A 124 20.65 -3.07 -20.04
N GLY A 125 19.75 -3.88 -20.61
CA GLY A 125 19.76 -5.33 -20.52
C GLY A 125 19.22 -5.92 -19.20
N GLN A 126 18.85 -5.10 -18.22
CA GLN A 126 18.25 -5.57 -16.96
C GLN A 126 16.73 -5.51 -17.03
N PRO A 127 15.99 -6.53 -16.57
CA PRO A 127 14.53 -6.47 -16.47
C PRO A 127 14.15 -5.51 -15.34
N VAL A 128 13.33 -4.50 -15.63
CA VAL A 128 12.97 -3.42 -14.70
C VAL A 128 11.48 -3.28 -14.42
N GLY A 129 10.64 -4.12 -15.02
CA GLY A 129 9.18 -4.10 -14.81
C GLY A 129 8.42 -4.83 -15.90
N THR A 130 7.10 -4.66 -15.92
CA THR A 130 6.22 -5.13 -17.01
C THR A 130 5.39 -3.96 -17.53
N ILE A 131 5.15 -3.89 -18.84
CA ILE A 131 4.24 -2.89 -19.41
C ILE A 131 2.78 -3.15 -18.98
N ALA A 132 1.98 -2.09 -18.90
CA ALA A 132 0.57 -2.20 -18.52
C ALA A 132 -0.29 -2.93 -19.57
N ALA A 133 -0.07 -2.68 -20.86
CA ALA A 133 -0.77 -3.39 -21.93
C ALA A 133 0.14 -3.70 -23.13
N TRP A 134 0.05 -4.93 -23.62
CA TRP A 134 0.65 -5.36 -24.88
C TRP A 134 -0.39 -5.29 -26.01
N ASP A 135 -0.90 -4.09 -26.31
CA ASP A 135 -1.92 -3.87 -27.35
C ASP A 135 -1.37 -2.97 -28.47
N HIS A 136 -1.35 -3.49 -29.70
CA HIS A 136 -0.87 -2.79 -30.89
C HIS A 136 -2.03 -2.17 -31.71
N SER A 137 -3.27 -2.33 -31.26
CA SER A 137 -4.48 -1.96 -32.00
C SER A 137 -5.04 -0.58 -31.60
N ALA A 138 -4.66 -0.07 -30.42
CA ALA A 138 -5.06 1.22 -29.90
C ALA A 138 -3.88 2.22 -29.90
N GLU A 139 -4.19 3.53 -29.85
CA GLU A 139 -3.14 4.53 -29.61
C GLU A 139 -2.51 4.29 -28.23
N GLU A 140 -1.18 4.11 -28.24
CA GLU A 140 -0.35 3.97 -27.03
C GLU A 140 -0.36 5.31 -26.28
N LEU A 141 -1.33 5.52 -25.38
CA LEU A 141 -1.35 6.67 -24.48
C LEU A 141 -0.23 6.55 -23.44
N ASN A 142 -0.54 5.90 -22.32
CA ASN A 142 0.39 5.60 -21.24
C ASN A 142 0.44 4.11 -20.91
N TYR A 143 -0.35 3.27 -21.59
CA TYR A 143 -0.42 1.82 -21.34
C TYR A 143 0.86 1.06 -21.77
N ASP A 144 1.77 1.74 -22.45
CA ASP A 144 3.11 1.27 -22.81
C ASP A 144 4.16 1.52 -21.70
N GLN A 145 3.74 2.08 -20.57
CA GLN A 145 4.59 2.37 -19.41
C GLN A 145 4.52 1.25 -18.36
N VAL A 146 5.51 1.25 -17.47
CA VAL A 146 5.53 0.41 -16.26
C VAL A 146 4.88 1.20 -15.13
N PHE A 147 3.67 0.82 -14.72
CA PHE A 147 2.99 1.39 -13.56
C PHE A 147 3.36 0.65 -12.29
N VAL A 148 3.41 1.39 -11.17
CA VAL A 148 3.74 0.79 -9.88
C VAL A 148 2.67 -0.22 -9.45
N ARG A 149 1.38 0.14 -9.56
CA ARG A 149 0.27 -0.73 -9.15
C ARG A 149 0.15 -1.97 -10.05
N ASP A 150 0.24 -1.80 -11.37
CA ASP A 150 0.15 -2.88 -12.36
C ASP A 150 1.30 -3.88 -12.24
N PHE A 151 2.49 -3.42 -11.81
CA PHE A 151 3.63 -4.30 -11.61
C PHE A 151 3.52 -5.16 -10.34
N VAL A 152 2.70 -4.80 -9.35
CA VAL A 152 2.57 -5.58 -8.10
C VAL A 152 2.18 -7.05 -8.37
N PRO A 153 1.09 -7.38 -9.09
CA PRO A 153 0.73 -8.76 -9.38
C PRO A 153 1.81 -9.49 -10.18
N SER A 154 2.41 -8.85 -11.19
CA SER A 154 3.55 -9.40 -11.96
C SER A 154 4.73 -9.74 -11.04
N ALA A 155 5.09 -8.82 -10.15
CA ALA A 155 6.19 -8.99 -9.22
C ALA A 155 5.92 -10.15 -8.24
N LEU A 156 4.70 -10.27 -7.71
CA LEU A 156 4.32 -11.41 -6.87
C LEU A 156 4.42 -12.74 -7.63
N ALA A 157 3.99 -12.77 -8.90
CA ALA A 157 4.12 -13.96 -9.74
C ALA A 157 5.59 -14.36 -9.96
N PHE A 158 6.47 -13.41 -10.28
CA PHE A 158 7.92 -13.66 -10.41
C PHE A 158 8.56 -14.10 -9.09
N LEU A 159 8.18 -13.49 -7.96
CA LEU A 159 8.68 -13.90 -6.64
C LEU A 159 8.27 -15.34 -6.29
N MET A 160 7.02 -15.71 -6.55
CA MET A 160 6.51 -17.07 -6.34
C MET A 160 7.19 -18.09 -7.27
N ASN A 161 7.60 -17.68 -8.47
CA ASN A 161 8.36 -18.52 -9.40
C ASN A 161 9.88 -18.57 -9.10
N GLY A 162 10.36 -17.84 -8.09
CA GLY A 162 11.78 -17.79 -7.74
C GLY A 162 12.63 -16.94 -8.68
N GLU A 163 12.03 -15.95 -9.35
CA GLU A 163 12.70 -15.01 -10.26
C GLU A 163 12.71 -13.58 -9.68
N PRO A 164 13.41 -13.32 -8.55
CA PRO A 164 13.28 -12.06 -7.81
C PRO A 164 14.00 -10.87 -8.46
N GLU A 165 14.81 -11.11 -9.49
CA GLU A 165 15.72 -10.11 -10.06
C GLU A 165 14.99 -8.92 -10.68
N VAL A 166 13.89 -9.16 -11.41
CA VAL A 166 13.06 -8.09 -11.99
C VAL A 166 12.45 -7.21 -10.89
N VAL A 167 12.09 -7.80 -9.75
CA VAL A 167 11.50 -7.08 -8.61
C VAL A 167 12.54 -6.24 -7.89
N LYS A 168 13.75 -6.79 -7.68
CA LYS A 168 14.87 -6.04 -7.12
C LYS A 168 15.23 -4.82 -7.98
N ASN A 169 15.34 -5.03 -9.29
CA ASN A 169 15.69 -3.97 -10.23
C ASN A 169 14.60 -2.91 -10.33
N PHE A 170 13.32 -3.30 -10.35
CA PHE A 170 12.20 -2.38 -10.25
C PHE A 170 12.29 -1.52 -8.97
N LEU A 171 12.41 -2.14 -7.80
CA LEU A 171 12.46 -1.44 -6.50
C LEU A 171 13.59 -0.40 -6.44
N LEU A 172 14.78 -0.77 -6.92
CA LEU A 172 15.93 0.14 -6.96
C LEU A 172 15.76 1.25 -7.99
N LYS A 173 15.17 0.95 -9.16
CA LYS A 173 14.98 1.95 -10.21
C LYS A 173 13.93 2.97 -9.80
N THR A 174 12.80 2.55 -9.25
CA THR A 174 11.77 3.48 -8.75
C THR A 174 12.26 4.29 -7.56
N LEU A 175 13.13 3.73 -6.71
CA LEU A 175 13.79 4.48 -5.64
C LEU A 175 14.76 5.54 -6.19
N TRP A 176 15.49 5.22 -7.27
CA TRP A 176 16.30 6.22 -7.96
C TRP A 176 15.43 7.34 -8.54
N LEU A 177 14.29 7.03 -9.15
CA LEU A 177 13.32 8.03 -9.62
C LEU A 177 12.77 8.89 -8.45
N GLN A 178 12.57 8.31 -7.28
CA GLN A 178 12.17 9.06 -6.07
C GLN A 178 13.18 10.16 -5.70
N SER A 179 14.47 9.98 -5.98
CA SER A 179 15.50 10.98 -5.66
C SER A 179 15.50 12.20 -6.59
N TRP A 180 14.73 12.17 -7.68
CA TRP A 180 14.68 13.28 -8.63
C TRP A 180 14.02 14.53 -8.06
N GLU A 181 14.44 15.70 -8.52
CA GLU A 181 13.68 16.92 -8.32
C GLU A 181 12.45 16.89 -9.23
N LYS A 182 11.26 16.84 -8.63
CA LYS A 182 10.00 16.80 -9.38
C LYS A 182 9.29 18.13 -9.28
N LYS A 183 8.84 18.66 -10.40
CA LYS A 183 8.16 19.96 -10.48
C LYS A 183 6.89 19.86 -11.30
N VAL A 184 5.81 20.44 -10.78
CA VAL A 184 4.59 20.73 -11.51
C VAL A 184 4.49 22.24 -11.62
N ASP A 185 4.68 22.77 -12.83
CA ASP A 185 4.78 24.21 -13.10
C ASP A 185 5.80 24.91 -12.17
N GLN A 186 5.34 25.69 -11.19
CA GLN A 186 6.16 26.44 -10.23
C GLN A 186 6.19 25.80 -8.83
N PHE A 187 5.71 24.56 -8.70
CA PHE A 187 5.63 23.86 -7.43
C PHE A 187 6.52 22.62 -7.43
N THR A 188 7.44 22.54 -6.47
CA THR A 188 8.28 21.36 -6.24
C THR A 188 7.53 20.35 -5.40
N LEU A 189 7.41 19.11 -5.88
CA LEU A 189 6.73 18.04 -5.14
C LEU A 189 7.57 17.57 -3.95
N GLY A 190 6.91 16.89 -3.01
CA GLY A 190 7.57 16.27 -1.87
C GLY A 190 8.65 15.26 -2.29
N SER A 191 9.77 15.24 -1.58
CA SER A 191 10.91 14.36 -1.89
C SER A 191 10.54 12.88 -1.85
N GLY A 192 9.60 12.48 -0.98
CA GLY A 192 9.12 11.09 -0.87
C GLY A 192 8.15 10.63 -1.95
N VAL A 193 7.70 11.51 -2.86
CA VAL A 193 6.70 11.14 -3.88
C VAL A 193 7.29 10.08 -4.82
N MET A 194 6.59 8.96 -4.94
CA MET A 194 6.90 7.90 -5.90
C MET A 194 6.19 8.18 -7.23
N PRO A 195 6.75 7.78 -8.38
CA PRO A 195 6.08 7.94 -9.66
C PRO A 195 4.82 7.05 -9.76
N ALA A 196 3.85 7.47 -10.58
CA ALA A 196 2.75 6.60 -11.01
C ALA A 196 3.29 5.50 -11.94
N SER A 197 4.08 5.93 -12.92
CA SER A 197 4.65 5.07 -13.96
C SER A 197 6.01 5.59 -14.46
N PHE A 198 6.71 4.76 -15.21
CA PHE A 198 7.88 5.17 -15.98
C PHE A 198 7.97 4.43 -17.31
N LYS A 199 8.67 5.04 -18.28
CA LYS A 199 8.94 4.48 -19.60
C LYS A 199 10.43 4.47 -19.89
N VAL A 200 10.89 3.41 -20.56
CA VAL A 200 12.23 3.36 -21.15
C VAL A 200 12.15 3.87 -22.59
N LEU A 201 12.95 4.88 -22.92
CA LEU A 201 13.12 5.36 -24.28
C LEU A 201 14.45 4.88 -24.83
N HIS A 202 14.41 4.35 -26.05
CA HIS A 202 15.60 3.90 -26.77
C HIS A 202 15.92 4.90 -27.89
N ASP A 203 17.13 5.47 -27.86
CA ASP A 203 17.68 6.25 -28.97
C ASP A 203 18.42 5.29 -29.93
N PRO A 204 17.83 4.94 -31.09
CA PRO A 204 18.42 3.97 -32.01
C PRO A 204 19.71 4.49 -32.67
N VAL A 205 19.94 5.80 -32.68
CA VAL A 205 21.12 6.41 -33.31
C VAL A 205 22.30 6.38 -32.35
N LYS A 206 22.08 6.70 -31.08
CA LYS A 206 23.12 6.70 -30.04
C LYS A 206 23.29 5.35 -29.36
N ASN A 207 22.38 4.40 -29.60
CA ASN A 207 22.28 3.14 -28.88
C ASN A 207 22.30 3.36 -27.36
N TYR A 208 21.50 4.34 -26.92
CA TYR A 208 21.45 4.80 -25.53
C TYR A 208 20.01 4.79 -25.03
N GLU A 209 19.83 4.35 -23.80
CA GLU A 209 18.53 4.26 -23.16
C GLU A 209 18.39 5.29 -22.05
N THR A 210 17.24 5.94 -22.00
CA THR A 210 16.83 6.86 -20.95
C THR A 210 15.54 6.39 -20.30
N ILE A 211 15.31 6.80 -19.05
CA ILE A 211 14.04 6.59 -18.35
C ILE A 211 13.36 7.94 -18.20
N ILE A 212 12.05 7.97 -18.43
CA ILE A 212 11.18 9.10 -18.08
C ILE A 212 10.14 8.57 -17.11
N ALA A 213 9.87 9.33 -16.05
CA ALA A 213 8.87 9.00 -15.04
C ALA A 213 7.74 10.03 -15.07
N ASP A 214 6.53 9.60 -14.70
CA ASP A 214 5.37 10.46 -14.49
C ASP A 214 5.01 10.45 -13.00
N PHE A 215 5.07 11.61 -12.35
CA PHE A 215 4.68 11.81 -10.96
C PHE A 215 3.28 12.43 -10.82
N GLY A 216 2.54 12.52 -11.92
CA GLY A 216 1.22 13.16 -12.02
C GLY A 216 1.23 14.44 -12.86
N GLU A 217 2.39 14.92 -13.29
CA GLU A 217 2.50 16.10 -14.15
C GLU A 217 1.97 15.85 -15.57
N CYS A 218 2.10 14.62 -16.08
CA CYS A 218 1.59 14.22 -17.38
C CYS A 218 0.25 13.48 -17.29
N ALA A 219 -0.13 13.03 -16.08
CA ALA A 219 -1.39 12.33 -15.84
C ALA A 219 -2.63 13.16 -16.22
N ILE A 220 -3.61 12.50 -16.82
CA ILE A 220 -4.90 13.12 -17.16
C ILE A 220 -5.56 13.60 -15.87
N GLY A 221 -5.82 14.91 -15.78
CA GLY A 221 -6.40 15.52 -14.58
C GLY A 221 -5.40 15.84 -13.46
N ARG A 222 -4.08 15.65 -13.71
CA ARG A 222 -2.99 15.92 -12.74
C ARG A 222 -3.17 15.19 -11.42
N VAL A 223 -3.56 13.93 -11.50
CA VAL A 223 -3.83 13.07 -10.37
C VAL A 223 -2.53 12.69 -9.66
N ALA A 224 -2.55 12.72 -8.32
CA ALA A 224 -1.41 12.32 -7.50
C ALA A 224 -1.47 10.82 -7.17
N PRO A 225 -0.41 10.03 -7.47
CA PRO A 225 -0.36 8.59 -7.23
C PRO A 225 0.02 8.27 -5.77
N ILE A 226 -0.91 8.50 -4.84
CA ILE A 226 -0.64 8.29 -3.40
C ILE A 226 -0.36 6.82 -3.09
N ASP A 227 -1.05 5.91 -3.79
CA ASP A 227 -0.93 4.45 -3.66
C ASP A 227 0.46 3.92 -4.03
N SER A 228 1.16 4.53 -5.00
CA SER A 228 2.49 4.09 -5.46
C SER A 228 3.52 3.96 -4.32
N GLY A 229 3.52 4.90 -3.38
CA GLY A 229 4.42 4.84 -2.21
C GLY A 229 4.13 3.65 -1.30
N PHE A 230 2.85 3.36 -1.08
CA PHE A 230 2.42 2.24 -0.24
C PHE A 230 2.70 0.91 -0.91
N TRP A 231 2.39 0.78 -2.20
CA TRP A 231 2.70 -0.40 -2.97
C TRP A 231 4.19 -0.69 -3.02
N TRP A 232 5.05 0.33 -3.14
CA TRP A 232 6.50 0.12 -3.10
C TRP A 232 6.98 -0.44 -1.75
N ILE A 233 6.48 0.08 -0.61
CA ILE A 233 6.83 -0.45 0.72
C ILE A 233 6.31 -1.89 0.90
N ILE A 234 5.08 -2.16 0.46
CA ILE A 234 4.46 -3.50 0.51
C ILE A 234 5.26 -4.48 -0.36
N LEU A 235 5.68 -4.07 -1.55
CA LEU A 235 6.44 -4.91 -2.47
C LEU A 235 7.86 -5.18 -1.97
N LEU A 236 8.53 -4.20 -1.36
CA LEU A 236 9.82 -4.41 -0.69
C LEU A 236 9.68 -5.43 0.45
N ARG A 237 8.56 -5.40 1.20
CA ARG A 237 8.28 -6.42 2.20
C ARG A 237 8.04 -7.80 1.58
N ALA A 238 7.29 -7.87 0.48
CA ALA A 238 7.05 -9.12 -0.22
C ALA A 238 8.37 -9.73 -0.75
N TYR A 239 9.23 -8.91 -1.35
CA TYR A 239 10.57 -9.30 -1.79
C TYR A 239 11.37 -9.93 -0.64
N THR A 240 11.57 -9.20 0.46
CA THR A 240 12.38 -9.67 1.59
C THR A 240 11.82 -10.93 2.23
N LYS A 241 10.49 -11.09 2.24
CA LYS A 241 9.83 -12.31 2.74
C LYS A 241 9.99 -13.49 1.81
N SER A 242 9.90 -13.27 0.50
CA SER A 242 9.99 -14.34 -0.50
C SER A 242 11.42 -14.83 -0.69
N THR A 243 12.40 -13.94 -0.69
CA THR A 243 13.81 -14.27 -0.93
C THR A 243 14.55 -14.64 0.36
N GLY A 244 14.07 -14.18 1.51
CA GLY A 244 14.81 -14.23 2.78
C GLY A 244 15.99 -13.26 2.86
N ASP A 245 16.23 -12.47 1.82
CA ASP A 245 17.31 -11.48 1.73
C ASP A 245 16.85 -10.13 2.30
N THR A 246 17.37 -9.76 3.47
CA THR A 246 17.11 -8.45 4.10
C THR A 246 18.08 -7.36 3.63
N SER A 247 19.15 -7.71 2.92
CA SER A 247 20.23 -6.77 2.58
C SER A 247 19.73 -5.61 1.71
N LEU A 248 18.80 -5.89 0.80
CA LEU A 248 18.16 -4.86 -0.04
C LEU A 248 17.44 -3.81 0.81
N ALA A 249 16.58 -4.24 1.74
CA ALA A 249 15.85 -3.32 2.61
C ALA A 249 16.79 -2.55 3.55
N GLU A 250 17.91 -3.17 3.95
CA GLU A 250 18.92 -2.55 4.79
C GLU A 250 19.83 -1.53 4.07
N LEU A 251 19.74 -1.39 2.75
CA LEU A 251 20.49 -0.36 2.03
C LEU A 251 20.14 1.05 2.57
N PRO A 252 21.12 1.94 2.76
CA PRO A 252 20.87 3.31 3.22
C PRO A 252 19.83 4.05 2.36
N GLU A 253 19.85 3.83 1.06
CA GLU A 253 18.93 4.42 0.09
C GLU A 253 17.51 3.89 0.31
N CYS A 254 17.33 2.58 0.51
CA CYS A 254 16.02 1.99 0.79
C CYS A 254 15.47 2.48 2.13
N GLN A 255 16.30 2.51 3.17
CA GLN A 255 15.94 3.05 4.49
C GLN A 255 15.51 4.52 4.39
N ARG A 256 16.25 5.34 3.63
CA ARG A 256 15.88 6.73 3.35
C ARG A 256 14.56 6.81 2.57
N GLY A 257 14.38 5.99 1.53
CA GLY A 257 13.17 5.98 0.71
C GLY A 257 11.92 5.66 1.51
N ILE A 258 11.97 4.64 2.38
CA ILE A 258 10.89 4.31 3.32
C ILE A 258 10.57 5.53 4.20
N ARG A 259 11.59 6.14 4.83
CA ARG A 259 11.37 7.31 5.70
C ARG A 259 10.75 8.48 4.95
N LEU A 260 11.21 8.78 3.73
CA LEU A 260 10.67 9.87 2.92
C LEU A 260 9.18 9.66 2.57
N ILE A 261 8.78 8.43 2.21
CA ILE A 261 7.36 8.09 1.97
C ILE A 261 6.56 8.28 3.26
N LEU A 262 7.07 7.76 4.38
CA LEU A 262 6.41 7.85 5.67
C LEU A 262 6.25 9.29 6.15
N THR A 263 7.25 10.14 5.96
CA THR A 263 7.19 11.57 6.33
C THR A 263 6.04 12.28 5.61
N LEU A 264 5.75 11.96 4.35
CA LEU A 264 4.64 12.59 3.61
C LEU A 264 3.26 12.22 4.17
N CYS A 265 3.09 11.00 4.68
CA CYS A 265 1.80 10.51 5.18
C CYS A 265 1.60 10.64 6.71
N LEU A 266 2.70 10.86 7.44
CA LEU A 266 2.70 11.03 8.90
C LEU A 266 2.90 12.48 9.35
N SER A 267 3.15 13.40 8.42
CA SER A 267 3.31 14.82 8.72
C SER A 267 2.09 15.39 9.45
N GLU A 268 2.35 16.25 10.43
CA GLU A 268 1.30 17.00 11.12
C GLU A 268 0.61 17.98 10.15
N GLY A 269 -0.68 18.22 10.38
CA GLY A 269 -1.49 19.11 9.57
C GLY A 269 -2.75 19.54 10.30
N PHE A 270 -3.68 20.17 9.57
CA PHE A 270 -4.98 20.57 10.12
C PHE A 270 -6.00 19.42 10.22
N ASP A 271 -5.63 18.24 9.73
CA ASP A 271 -6.52 17.09 9.75
C ASP A 271 -6.79 16.65 11.18
N THR A 272 -8.07 16.43 11.49
CA THR A 272 -8.52 15.97 12.81
C THR A 272 -8.78 14.47 12.84
N PHE A 273 -8.56 13.78 11.73
CA PHE A 273 -8.70 12.34 11.60
C PHE A 273 -7.34 11.64 11.49
N PRO A 274 -7.21 10.39 11.96
CA PRO A 274 -5.97 9.62 11.80
C PRO A 274 -5.79 9.05 10.38
N THR A 275 -6.84 9.10 9.56
CA THR A 275 -6.86 8.73 8.15
C THR A 275 -6.11 9.75 7.29
N LEU A 276 -5.68 9.35 6.11
CA LEU A 276 -4.99 10.20 5.16
C LEU A 276 -5.98 10.91 4.23
N LEU A 277 -6.01 12.24 4.29
CA LEU A 277 -6.82 13.07 3.40
C LEU A 277 -6.31 12.99 1.95
N CYS A 278 -7.23 12.72 1.03
CA CYS A 278 -6.95 12.48 -0.37
C CYS A 278 -7.79 13.35 -1.31
N ALA A 279 -7.19 13.75 -2.43
CA ALA A 279 -7.93 14.27 -3.58
C ALA A 279 -8.67 13.13 -4.30
N ASP A 280 -9.62 13.46 -5.17
CA ASP A 280 -10.26 12.46 -6.05
C ASP A 280 -9.23 11.89 -7.03
N GLY A 281 -9.44 10.65 -7.47
CA GLY A 281 -8.52 9.99 -8.40
C GLY A 281 -7.23 9.43 -7.78
N CYS A 282 -7.01 9.50 -6.47
CA CYS A 282 -5.67 9.33 -5.88
C CYS A 282 -5.12 7.88 -5.77
N CYS A 283 -5.84 6.89 -6.28
CA CYS A 283 -5.55 5.47 -6.08
C CYS A 283 -5.73 4.70 -7.41
N MET A 284 -6.01 3.38 -7.37
CA MET A 284 -6.34 2.60 -8.57
C MET A 284 -7.35 3.33 -9.45
N ILE A 285 -8.40 3.85 -8.81
CA ILE A 285 -9.38 4.72 -9.43
C ILE A 285 -8.69 6.07 -9.70
N ASP A 286 -8.10 6.22 -10.89
CA ASP A 286 -7.31 7.38 -11.32
C ASP A 286 -8.14 8.52 -11.97
N ARG A 287 -9.46 8.51 -11.74
CA ARG A 287 -10.41 9.47 -12.30
C ARG A 287 -11.40 9.93 -11.22
N ARG A 288 -12.09 11.03 -11.49
CA ARG A 288 -13.07 11.61 -10.57
C ARG A 288 -14.25 10.65 -10.36
N MET A 289 -14.32 10.05 -9.17
CA MET A 289 -15.29 9.01 -8.81
C MET A 289 -15.91 9.23 -7.43
N GLY A 290 -15.68 10.40 -6.84
CA GLY A 290 -16.16 10.74 -5.51
C GLY A 290 -15.34 10.09 -4.40
N VAL A 291 -14.14 9.61 -4.71
CA VAL A 291 -13.21 8.96 -3.75
C VAL A 291 -12.32 9.95 -3.01
N TYR A 292 -12.58 11.25 -3.11
CA TYR A 292 -11.94 12.28 -2.30
C TYR A 292 -12.29 12.14 -0.80
N GLY A 293 -11.47 12.72 0.08
CA GLY A 293 -11.65 12.60 1.54
C GLY A 293 -10.81 11.44 2.06
N TYR A 294 -11.44 10.40 2.59
CA TYR A 294 -10.75 9.28 3.24
C TYR A 294 -11.16 7.93 2.64
N PRO A 295 -10.76 7.63 1.39
CA PRO A 295 -11.19 6.41 0.71
C PRO A 295 -10.58 5.15 1.35
N ILE A 296 -11.40 4.13 1.57
CA ILE A 296 -11.00 2.86 2.22
C ILE A 296 -9.77 2.22 1.58
N GLU A 297 -9.63 2.29 0.26
CA GLU A 297 -8.47 1.75 -0.45
C GLU A 297 -7.15 2.36 0.03
N ILE A 298 -7.06 3.69 0.08
CA ILE A 298 -5.88 4.38 0.59
C ILE A 298 -5.69 4.09 2.08
N GLN A 299 -6.76 4.08 2.88
CA GLN A 299 -6.61 3.86 4.32
C GLN A 299 -6.12 2.44 4.63
N ALA A 300 -6.59 1.44 3.89
CA ALA A 300 -6.16 0.05 4.03
C ALA A 300 -4.72 -0.14 3.54
N LEU A 301 -4.35 0.44 2.40
CA LEU A 301 -2.97 0.43 1.89
C LEU A 301 -2.00 1.15 2.83
N PHE A 302 -2.41 2.30 3.36
CA PHE A 302 -1.63 3.05 4.33
C PHE A 302 -1.39 2.23 5.60
N PHE A 303 -2.43 1.59 6.15
CA PHE A 303 -2.30 0.70 7.29
C PHE A 303 -1.34 -0.47 7.00
N MET A 304 -1.46 -1.11 5.84
CA MET A 304 -0.57 -2.21 5.43
C MET A 304 0.88 -1.74 5.27
N ALA A 305 1.10 -0.60 4.62
CA ALA A 305 2.42 -0.01 4.42
C ALA A 305 3.10 0.35 5.76
N LEU A 306 2.36 0.93 6.71
CA LEU A 306 2.85 1.19 8.07
C LEU A 306 3.28 -0.09 8.79
N ARG A 307 2.47 -1.17 8.72
CA ARG A 307 2.85 -2.48 9.28
C ARG A 307 4.09 -3.06 8.60
N CYS A 308 4.19 -2.93 7.28
CA CYS A 308 5.35 -3.37 6.52
C CYS A 308 6.61 -2.60 6.91
N ALA A 309 6.51 -1.27 7.01
CA ALA A 309 7.62 -0.40 7.39
C ALA A 309 8.20 -0.74 8.77
N LEU A 310 7.36 -1.05 9.78
CA LEU A 310 7.85 -1.49 11.09
C LEU A 310 8.75 -2.74 11.03
N ASN A 311 8.57 -3.58 10.02
CA ASN A 311 9.38 -4.78 9.83
C ASN A 311 10.59 -4.58 8.89
N LEU A 312 10.67 -3.43 8.22
CA LEU A 312 11.72 -3.10 7.26
C LEU A 312 12.71 -2.07 7.82
N LEU A 313 12.27 -1.20 8.74
CA LEU A 313 13.13 -0.18 9.35
C LEU A 313 14.21 -0.83 10.22
N LYS A 314 15.42 -0.26 10.17
CA LYS A 314 16.52 -0.66 11.04
C LYS A 314 16.24 -0.31 12.50
N ASN A 315 16.86 -1.06 13.40
CA ASN A 315 16.82 -0.81 14.84
C ASN A 315 17.87 0.24 15.30
N ASP A 316 18.17 1.22 14.46
CA ASP A 316 18.95 2.41 14.83
C ASP A 316 18.06 3.48 15.47
N ASP A 317 18.65 4.58 15.93
CA ASP A 317 17.89 5.58 16.69
C ASP A 317 16.85 6.31 15.82
N GLU A 318 17.19 6.63 14.55
CA GLU A 318 16.23 7.16 13.57
C GLU A 318 15.07 6.19 13.29
N GLY A 319 15.39 4.90 13.13
CA GLY A 319 14.39 3.86 12.89
C GLY A 319 13.46 3.64 14.08
N LYS A 320 13.97 3.70 15.31
CA LYS A 320 13.14 3.62 16.54
C LYS A 320 12.19 4.79 16.68
N GLU A 321 12.65 6.02 16.45
CA GLU A 321 11.79 7.20 16.49
C GLU A 321 10.66 7.10 15.46
N CYS A 322 11.00 6.70 14.23
CA CYS A 322 10.02 6.47 13.18
C CYS A 322 9.03 5.35 13.57
N ALA A 323 9.51 4.25 14.14
CA ALA A 323 8.69 3.13 14.60
C ALA A 323 7.69 3.54 15.70
N ASP A 324 8.07 4.42 16.61
CA ASP A 324 7.18 4.95 17.65
C ASP A 324 6.03 5.77 17.05
N ILE A 325 6.33 6.63 16.06
CA ILE A 325 5.31 7.41 15.34
C ILE A 325 4.36 6.48 14.58
N ILE A 326 4.91 5.50 13.87
CA ILE A 326 4.12 4.50 13.13
C ILE A 326 3.20 3.74 14.09
N SER A 327 3.69 3.30 15.25
CA SER A 327 2.92 2.54 16.22
C SER A 327 1.74 3.33 16.77
N LYS A 328 1.94 4.62 17.10
CA LYS A 328 0.87 5.53 17.52
C LYS A 328 -0.18 5.69 16.43
N ARG A 329 0.24 5.90 15.17
CA ARG A 329 -0.68 6.04 14.04
C ARG A 329 -1.46 4.76 13.77
N LEU A 330 -0.82 3.60 13.79
CA LEU A 330 -1.47 2.30 13.60
C LEU A 330 -2.56 2.06 14.65
N TYR A 331 -2.31 2.40 15.91
CA TYR A 331 -3.31 2.30 16.97
C TYR A 331 -4.53 3.18 16.66
N ALA A 332 -4.32 4.47 16.38
CA ALA A 332 -5.40 5.41 16.07
C ALA A 332 -6.19 5.01 14.82
N LEU A 333 -5.49 4.59 13.75
CA LEU A 333 -6.10 4.15 12.50
C LEU A 333 -6.90 2.87 12.69
N SER A 334 -6.38 1.88 13.42
CA SER A 334 -7.10 0.63 13.69
C SER A 334 -8.42 0.87 14.42
N TYR A 335 -8.42 1.73 15.46
CA TYR A 335 -9.63 2.09 16.18
C TYR A 335 -10.61 2.82 15.27
N HIS A 336 -10.14 3.81 14.51
CA HIS A 336 -10.99 4.62 13.64
C HIS A 336 -11.66 3.78 12.55
N MET A 337 -10.89 2.98 11.81
CA MET A 337 -11.41 2.16 10.72
C MET A 337 -12.42 1.13 11.24
N ARG A 338 -12.08 0.39 12.31
CA ARG A 338 -12.97 -0.66 12.87
C ARG A 338 -14.25 -0.09 13.48
N SER A 339 -14.21 1.13 14.00
CA SER A 339 -15.36 1.74 14.70
C SER A 339 -16.28 2.51 13.76
N TYR A 340 -15.74 3.14 12.72
CA TYR A 340 -16.50 4.11 11.91
C TYR A 340 -16.65 3.72 10.44
N PHE A 341 -15.71 2.96 9.88
CA PHE A 341 -15.84 2.46 8.50
C PHE A 341 -16.57 1.12 8.44
N TRP A 342 -16.63 0.37 9.53
CA TRP A 342 -17.32 -0.92 9.55
C TRP A 342 -18.84 -0.76 9.46
N LEU A 343 -19.45 -1.47 8.52
CA LEU A 343 -20.89 -1.54 8.34
C LEU A 343 -21.36 -3.00 8.25
N ASP A 344 -22.27 -3.35 9.16
CA ASP A 344 -23.08 -4.55 9.11
C ASP A 344 -24.55 -4.16 9.36
N ILE A 345 -25.47 -5.13 9.35
CA ILE A 345 -26.90 -4.85 9.55
C ILE A 345 -27.20 -4.17 10.89
N LYS A 346 -26.41 -4.44 11.94
CA LYS A 346 -26.60 -3.80 13.25
C LYS A 346 -26.18 -2.34 13.18
N GLN A 347 -25.00 -2.07 12.64
CA GLN A 347 -24.51 -0.70 12.50
C GLN A 347 -25.36 0.12 11.54
N LEU A 348 -25.85 -0.47 10.45
CA LEU A 348 -26.78 0.20 9.55
C LEU A 348 -28.07 0.63 10.27
N ASN A 349 -28.63 -0.23 11.11
CA ASN A 349 -29.79 0.10 11.95
C ASN A 349 -29.49 1.21 12.97
N ASP A 350 -28.29 1.22 13.54
CA ASP A 350 -27.87 2.26 14.48
C ASP A 350 -27.73 3.62 13.76
N ILE A 351 -27.10 3.65 12.58
CA ILE A 351 -26.95 4.87 11.75
C ILE A 351 -28.31 5.41 11.29
N TYR A 352 -29.21 4.53 10.86
CA TYR A 352 -30.58 4.91 10.48
C TYR A 352 -31.36 5.60 11.61
N ARG A 353 -30.97 5.36 12.87
CA ARG A 353 -31.60 5.92 14.07
C ARG A 353 -30.81 7.07 14.70
N TYR A 354 -29.78 7.56 14.02
CA TYR A 354 -28.98 8.67 14.52
C TYR A 354 -29.84 9.91 14.76
N LYS A 355 -29.49 10.62 15.82
CA LYS A 355 -29.88 12.02 15.98
C LYS A 355 -28.83 12.88 15.30
N THR A 356 -29.27 14.03 14.80
CA THR A 356 -28.41 15.02 14.14
C THR A 356 -28.11 16.16 15.10
N GLU A 357 -27.14 17.00 14.73
CA GLU A 357 -26.73 18.18 15.49
C GLU A 357 -26.22 17.84 16.91
N GLU A 358 -25.57 16.69 17.06
CA GLU A 358 -24.98 16.28 18.34
C GLU A 358 -23.66 17.04 18.60
N TYR A 359 -23.66 17.94 19.58
CA TYR A 359 -22.49 18.69 20.00
C TYR A 359 -21.98 18.23 21.37
N SER A 360 -21.22 17.14 21.42
CA SER A 360 -20.56 16.67 22.65
C SER A 360 -19.45 15.64 22.38
N HIS A 361 -18.54 15.44 23.33
CA HIS A 361 -17.56 14.33 23.28
C HIS A 361 -18.20 12.93 23.40
N THR A 362 -19.44 12.87 23.89
CA THR A 362 -20.22 11.64 24.04
C THR A 362 -21.22 11.43 22.90
N ALA A 363 -21.10 12.20 21.81
CA ALA A 363 -21.94 12.06 20.63
C ALA A 363 -21.81 10.65 20.04
N VAL A 364 -22.96 10.08 19.66
CA VAL A 364 -23.06 8.81 18.92
C VAL A 364 -22.83 9.10 17.44
N ASN A 365 -23.51 10.10 16.88
CA ASN A 365 -23.36 10.53 15.50
C ASN A 365 -22.17 11.50 15.35
N LYS A 366 -20.94 10.97 15.50
CA LYS A 366 -19.71 11.79 15.55
C LYS A 366 -19.42 12.60 14.29
N PHE A 367 -19.97 12.19 13.16
CA PHE A 367 -19.73 12.84 11.86
C PHE A 367 -20.94 13.65 11.38
N ASN A 368 -22.00 13.77 12.19
CA ASN A 368 -23.26 14.42 11.83
C ASN A 368 -23.84 13.90 10.49
N VAL A 369 -23.85 12.58 10.32
CA VAL A 369 -24.46 11.92 9.14
C VAL A 369 -25.96 12.08 9.22
N MET A 370 -26.58 12.47 8.11
CA MET A 370 -28.03 12.59 8.01
C MET A 370 -28.62 11.21 7.70
N PRO A 371 -29.48 10.63 8.57
CA PRO A 371 -30.10 9.32 8.29
C PRO A 371 -30.86 9.31 6.95
N ASP A 372 -31.51 10.41 6.61
CA ASP A 372 -32.26 10.57 5.36
C ASP A 372 -31.38 10.56 4.09
N SER A 373 -30.05 10.65 4.24
CA SER A 373 -29.10 10.52 3.13
C SER A 373 -28.63 9.10 2.86
N LEU A 374 -29.08 8.12 3.66
CA LEU A 374 -28.80 6.70 3.41
C LEU A 374 -29.42 6.27 2.07
N PRO A 375 -28.64 5.72 1.13
CA PRO A 375 -29.18 5.28 -0.15
C PRO A 375 -30.10 4.06 0.03
N ASP A 376 -31.27 4.04 -0.63
CA ASP A 376 -32.24 2.94 -0.51
C ASP A 376 -31.64 1.55 -0.78
N TRP A 377 -30.73 1.47 -1.77
CA TRP A 377 -30.09 0.21 -2.16
C TRP A 377 -29.33 -0.47 -1.01
N VAL A 378 -28.84 0.28 -0.01
CA VAL A 378 -28.02 -0.26 1.07
C VAL A 378 -28.82 -1.21 1.96
N PHE A 379 -30.11 -0.92 2.15
CA PHE A 379 -30.99 -1.74 2.99
C PHE A 379 -31.29 -3.09 2.34
N ASP A 380 -31.48 -3.09 1.02
CA ASP A 380 -31.73 -4.31 0.26
C ASP A 380 -30.44 -5.11 0.02
N PHE A 381 -29.30 -4.44 -0.09
CA PHE A 381 -27.99 -5.05 -0.29
C PHE A 381 -27.43 -5.69 0.99
N MET A 382 -27.61 -5.09 2.16
CA MET A 382 -27.03 -5.59 3.40
C MET A 382 -27.65 -6.95 3.80
N PRO A 383 -26.86 -8.05 3.84
CA PRO A 383 -27.38 -9.35 4.26
C PRO A 383 -27.58 -9.43 5.79
N THR A 384 -28.31 -10.44 6.26
CA THR A 384 -28.46 -10.71 7.70
C THR A 384 -27.18 -11.18 8.37
N ARG A 385 -26.30 -11.84 7.60
CA ARG A 385 -24.96 -12.24 7.98
C ARG A 385 -23.97 -11.67 6.97
N GLY A 386 -23.04 -10.86 7.45
CA GLY A 386 -22.02 -10.22 6.65
C GLY A 386 -21.87 -8.75 6.98
N GLY A 387 -20.86 -8.12 6.39
CA GLY A 387 -20.55 -6.72 6.58
C GLY A 387 -19.28 -6.34 5.82
N TYR A 388 -19.00 -5.05 5.70
CA TYR A 388 -17.83 -4.55 4.99
C TYR A 388 -17.38 -3.20 5.52
N PHE A 389 -16.18 -2.79 5.13
CA PHE A 389 -15.74 -1.41 5.30
C PHE A 389 -16.30 -0.54 4.17
N ILE A 390 -17.06 0.49 4.53
CA ILE A 390 -17.64 1.44 3.57
C ILE A 390 -16.57 2.27 2.87
N GLY A 391 -16.92 2.81 1.71
CA GLY A 391 -15.99 3.51 0.83
C GLY A 391 -15.31 4.72 1.44
N ASN A 392 -16.03 5.50 2.25
CA ASN A 392 -15.51 6.76 2.80
C ASN A 392 -16.28 7.23 4.03
N VAL A 393 -15.58 7.87 4.97
CA VAL A 393 -16.17 8.56 6.13
C VAL A 393 -15.52 9.91 6.28
N SER A 394 -16.31 10.98 6.20
CA SER A 394 -15.87 12.37 6.25
C SER A 394 -16.88 13.21 7.06
N PRO A 395 -16.55 14.46 7.45
CA PRO A 395 -17.51 15.37 8.07
C PRO A 395 -18.80 15.49 7.24
N ALA A 396 -19.94 15.15 7.85
CA ALA A 396 -21.28 15.13 7.25
C ALA A 396 -21.45 14.24 6.00
N LYS A 397 -20.55 13.28 5.75
CA LYS A 397 -20.62 12.41 4.57
C LYS A 397 -20.14 10.99 4.90
N MET A 398 -20.95 10.01 4.51
CA MET A 398 -20.54 8.61 4.41
C MET A 398 -20.83 8.12 2.99
N ASP A 399 -19.83 7.51 2.36
CA ASP A 399 -19.99 6.82 1.08
C ASP A 399 -20.17 5.34 1.36
N PHE A 400 -21.40 4.86 1.19
CA PHE A 400 -21.78 3.49 1.50
C PHE A 400 -21.35 2.49 0.45
N ARG A 401 -20.82 2.91 -0.71
CA ARG A 401 -20.38 1.97 -1.75
C ARG A 401 -19.35 0.99 -1.20
N TRP A 402 -19.46 -0.26 -1.63
CA TRP A 402 -18.46 -1.29 -1.37
C TRP A 402 -17.32 -1.12 -2.37
N PHE A 403 -16.07 -1.20 -1.90
CA PHE A 403 -14.88 -1.17 -2.74
C PHE A 403 -14.06 -2.43 -2.49
N CYS A 404 -13.76 -3.17 -3.57
CA CYS A 404 -13.13 -4.49 -3.49
C CYS A 404 -11.75 -4.42 -2.85
N LEU A 405 -10.83 -3.69 -3.48
CA LEU A 405 -9.42 -3.66 -3.10
C LEU A 405 -9.24 -3.20 -1.64
N GLY A 406 -9.98 -2.17 -1.21
CA GLY A 406 -9.94 -1.69 0.17
C GLY A 406 -10.35 -2.77 1.20
N ASN A 407 -11.40 -3.55 0.91
CA ASN A 407 -11.84 -4.63 1.79
C ASN A 407 -10.86 -5.82 1.77
N CYS A 408 -10.33 -6.20 0.60
CA CYS A 408 -9.33 -7.24 0.48
C CYS A 408 -8.04 -6.88 1.24
N ILE A 409 -7.52 -5.67 1.06
CA ILE A 409 -6.33 -5.20 1.79
C ILE A 409 -6.61 -5.07 3.28
N ALA A 410 -7.83 -4.70 3.70
CA ALA A 410 -8.19 -4.70 5.12
C ALA A 410 -8.09 -6.09 5.75
N ILE A 411 -8.47 -7.15 5.03
CA ILE A 411 -8.28 -8.55 5.46
C ILE A 411 -6.78 -8.91 5.49
N LEU A 412 -6.08 -8.73 4.37
CA LEU A 412 -4.67 -9.13 4.21
C LEU A 412 -3.74 -8.43 5.21
N SER A 413 -4.02 -7.18 5.53
CA SER A 413 -3.25 -6.38 6.48
C SER A 413 -3.67 -6.57 7.93
N SER A 414 -4.64 -7.44 8.22
CA SER A 414 -5.30 -7.60 9.54
C SER A 414 -5.81 -6.28 10.15
N LEU A 415 -6.18 -5.32 9.31
CA LEU A 415 -6.97 -4.18 9.72
C LEU A 415 -8.35 -4.65 10.17
N ALA A 416 -8.99 -5.54 9.40
CA ALA A 416 -10.18 -6.27 9.79
C ALA A 416 -9.87 -7.21 10.97
N THR A 417 -10.77 -7.28 11.95
CA THR A 417 -10.72 -8.39 12.93
C THR A 417 -11.04 -9.72 12.23
N PRO A 418 -10.73 -10.89 12.82
CA PRO A 418 -11.12 -12.18 12.25
C PRO A 418 -12.63 -12.29 11.96
N GLU A 419 -13.46 -11.74 12.84
CA GLU A 419 -14.92 -11.71 12.68
C GLU A 419 -15.34 -10.82 11.50
N GLN A 420 -14.74 -9.63 11.38
CA GLN A 420 -14.98 -8.72 10.26
C GLN A 420 -14.52 -9.33 8.93
N ALA A 421 -13.36 -9.99 8.91
CA ALA A 421 -12.85 -10.68 7.72
C ALA A 421 -13.80 -11.80 7.28
N SER A 422 -14.27 -12.63 8.23
CA SER A 422 -15.28 -13.66 7.94
C SER A 422 -16.59 -13.04 7.44
N ALA A 423 -17.02 -11.91 8.01
CA ALA A 423 -18.24 -11.23 7.59
C ALA A 423 -18.12 -10.58 6.20
N ILE A 424 -16.94 -10.14 5.78
CA ILE A 424 -16.69 -9.70 4.40
C ILE A 424 -16.83 -10.89 3.43
N MET A 425 -16.32 -12.07 3.80
CA MET A 425 -16.49 -13.26 2.98
C MET A 425 -17.96 -13.73 2.93
N ASP A 426 -18.67 -13.74 4.06
CA ASP A 426 -20.11 -14.02 4.12
C ASP A 426 -20.91 -13.04 3.22
N LEU A 427 -20.52 -11.76 3.17
CA LEU A 427 -21.12 -10.77 2.26
C LEU A 427 -20.87 -11.14 0.79
N ILE A 428 -19.63 -11.45 0.42
CA ILE A 428 -19.28 -11.80 -0.97
C ILE A 428 -20.04 -13.07 -1.41
N GLU A 429 -20.14 -14.07 -0.55
CA GLU A 429 -20.90 -15.29 -0.83
C GLU A 429 -22.40 -15.01 -0.98
N SER A 430 -22.97 -14.17 -0.11
CA SER A 430 -24.41 -13.84 -0.16
C SER A 430 -24.79 -12.89 -1.29
N ARG A 431 -23.86 -12.07 -1.76
CA ARG A 431 -24.04 -11.08 -2.85
C ARG A 431 -23.13 -11.38 -4.05
N TRP A 432 -22.99 -12.67 -4.34
CA TRP A 432 -22.08 -13.16 -5.38
C TRP A 432 -22.43 -12.58 -6.76
N GLU A 433 -23.71 -12.54 -7.11
CA GLU A 433 -24.17 -12.02 -8.40
C GLU A 433 -23.87 -10.51 -8.55
N GLU A 434 -24.03 -9.74 -7.48
CA GLU A 434 -23.79 -8.29 -7.47
C GLU A 434 -22.30 -7.93 -7.47
N LEU A 435 -21.48 -8.67 -6.70
CA LEU A 435 -20.07 -8.35 -6.46
C LEU A 435 -19.09 -9.07 -7.38
N VAL A 436 -19.51 -10.20 -7.96
CA VAL A 436 -18.70 -11.04 -8.85
C VAL A 436 -19.42 -11.22 -10.20
N GLY A 437 -20.63 -11.78 -10.18
CA GLY A 437 -21.34 -12.19 -11.39
C GLY A 437 -20.53 -13.16 -12.24
N GLU A 438 -20.52 -12.96 -13.56
CA GLU A 438 -19.80 -13.81 -14.51
C GLU A 438 -18.31 -13.45 -14.66
N MET A 439 -17.85 -12.33 -14.09
CA MET A 439 -16.46 -11.86 -14.21
C MET A 439 -15.95 -11.27 -12.89
N PRO A 440 -15.05 -11.98 -12.18
CA PRO A 440 -14.42 -11.46 -10.97
C PRO A 440 -13.47 -10.28 -11.28
N LEU A 441 -13.35 -9.26 -10.43
CA LEU A 441 -14.26 -8.83 -9.36
C LEU A 441 -14.77 -7.42 -9.68
N LYS A 442 -15.94 -7.03 -9.17
CA LYS A 442 -16.37 -5.63 -9.27
C LYS A 442 -15.38 -4.73 -8.53
N ILE A 443 -14.94 -3.64 -9.15
CA ILE A 443 -14.05 -2.67 -8.47
C ILE A 443 -14.76 -1.95 -7.33
N CYS A 444 -16.03 -1.57 -7.55
CA CYS A 444 -16.93 -1.03 -6.55
C CYS A 444 -18.39 -1.43 -6.83
N TYR A 445 -19.25 -1.31 -5.84
CA TYR A 445 -20.68 -1.55 -5.98
C TYR A 445 -21.52 -0.61 -5.07
N PRO A 446 -22.67 -0.11 -5.54
CA PRO A 446 -23.16 -0.16 -6.93
C PRO A 446 -22.49 0.91 -7.82
N ALA A 447 -22.81 0.90 -9.12
CA ALA A 447 -22.48 1.99 -10.02
C ALA A 447 -23.37 3.21 -9.74
N MET A 448 -22.79 4.41 -9.91
CA MET A 448 -23.52 5.67 -9.91
C MET A 448 -24.25 5.84 -11.24
N GLU A 449 -25.50 6.29 -11.19
CA GLU A 449 -26.35 6.46 -12.36
C GLU A 449 -26.92 7.89 -12.47
N SER A 450 -27.39 8.24 -13.68
CA SER A 450 -28.17 9.45 -13.93
C SER A 450 -27.59 10.73 -13.31
N HIS A 451 -28.25 11.31 -12.31
CA HIS A 451 -27.84 12.58 -11.69
C HIS A 451 -26.58 12.42 -10.84
N GLU A 452 -26.44 11.30 -10.13
CA GLU A 452 -25.27 11.02 -9.30
C GLU A 452 -24.03 10.93 -10.18
N TRP A 453 -24.11 10.17 -11.29
CA TRP A 453 -23.02 10.09 -12.27
C TRP A 453 -22.63 11.48 -12.80
N ARG A 454 -23.60 12.31 -13.23
CA ARG A 454 -23.32 13.66 -13.73
C ARG A 454 -22.62 14.54 -12.70
N ILE A 455 -23.10 14.52 -11.45
CA ILE A 455 -22.61 15.40 -10.37
C ILE A 455 -21.25 14.95 -9.86
N VAL A 456 -21.11 13.66 -9.53
CA VAL A 456 -19.93 13.10 -8.89
C VAL A 456 -18.78 12.98 -9.87
N THR A 457 -19.02 12.39 -11.05
CA THR A 457 -17.95 12.18 -12.04
C THR A 457 -17.68 13.41 -12.89
N GLY A 458 -18.63 14.34 -12.98
CA GLY A 458 -18.56 15.46 -13.93
C GLY A 458 -18.87 15.03 -15.36
N CYS A 459 -19.79 14.08 -15.54
CA CYS A 459 -20.17 13.49 -16.83
C CYS A 459 -18.99 12.77 -17.53
N ASP A 460 -18.16 12.05 -16.78
CA ASP A 460 -16.99 11.36 -17.33
C ASP A 460 -17.40 10.19 -18.24
N PRO A 461 -17.13 10.27 -19.57
CA PRO A 461 -17.61 9.26 -20.52
C PRO A 461 -16.92 7.90 -20.38
N LYS A 462 -15.76 7.80 -19.71
CA LYS A 462 -15.09 6.51 -19.46
C LYS A 462 -15.77 5.74 -18.32
N ASN A 463 -16.37 6.47 -17.38
CA ASN A 463 -17.00 5.96 -16.16
C ASN A 463 -18.53 5.99 -16.25
N THR A 464 -19.10 5.59 -17.38
CA THR A 464 -20.55 5.35 -17.51
C THR A 464 -21.03 4.26 -16.54
N SER A 465 -22.34 4.08 -16.36
CA SER A 465 -22.87 3.07 -15.43
C SER A 465 -22.34 1.68 -15.77
N TRP A 466 -21.80 0.98 -14.76
CA TRP A 466 -21.20 -0.35 -14.83
C TRP A 466 -19.97 -0.47 -15.76
N SER A 467 -19.25 0.64 -15.98
CA SER A 467 -18.08 0.72 -16.85
C SER A 467 -16.84 1.23 -16.11
N TYR A 468 -15.67 0.69 -16.46
CA TYR A 468 -14.37 1.09 -15.95
C TYR A 468 -14.37 1.18 -14.41
N HIS A 469 -14.15 2.34 -13.79
CA HIS A 469 -14.15 2.45 -12.33
C HIS A 469 -15.56 2.46 -11.72
N ASN A 470 -16.59 2.78 -12.50
CA ASN A 470 -17.96 2.93 -12.01
C ASN A 470 -18.73 1.60 -12.08
N GLY A 471 -18.33 0.64 -11.26
CA GLY A 471 -18.95 -0.70 -11.19
C GLY A 471 -18.51 -1.67 -12.29
N GLY A 472 -17.39 -1.40 -12.97
CA GLY A 472 -16.77 -2.36 -13.88
C GLY A 472 -16.22 -3.58 -13.14
N SER A 473 -16.09 -4.71 -13.86
CA SER A 473 -15.38 -5.91 -13.37
C SER A 473 -13.93 -5.86 -13.82
N TRP A 474 -13.00 -6.05 -12.88
CA TRP A 474 -11.55 -5.97 -13.07
C TRP A 474 -10.90 -7.31 -12.69
N PRO A 475 -10.37 -8.08 -13.65
CA PRO A 475 -9.77 -9.39 -13.38
C PRO A 475 -8.28 -9.34 -12.99
N GLY A 476 -7.60 -8.22 -13.21
CA GLY A 476 -6.15 -8.11 -13.10
C GLY A 476 -5.63 -7.26 -11.93
N GLU A 477 -6.51 -6.61 -11.17
CA GLU A 477 -6.15 -5.63 -10.14
C GLU A 477 -6.91 -5.84 -8.83
#